data_AF-A0ABD6CH16-F1
#
_entry.id   AF-A0ABD6CH16-F1
#
_cell.length_a   1.000
_cell.length_b   1.000
_cell.length_c   1.000
_cell.angle_alpha   90.00
_cell.angle_beta   90.00
_cell.angle_gamma   90.00
#
_symmetry.space_group_name_H-M   'P 1'
#
loop_
_entity.id
_entity.type
_entity.pdbx_description
1 polymer ?
#
loop_
_entity_poly.entity_id
_entity_poly.type
_entity_poly.pdbx_seq_one_letter_code
_entity_poly.pdbx_strand_id
1 'polypeptide(L)'
;MTKALKASGFLGLAVMMAVGLHQFTIVAGGDPVPPWMIGGHAHLGVLSILAIVMGFAVPALGVTGTLRTAVTALFIAGQWGIPGIVWLGEGFGLLFLMPTGFLWGIALIVSMLIMLYATLTGDVDAGGSPVSMAPSDD
;
A
#
# COMPACT_ATOMS: atom_id res chain seq x y z
N MET A 1 4.38 -14.38 1.95
CA MET A 1 3.36 -13.32 1.84
C MET A 1 3.89 -11.97 1.33
N THR A 2 5.20 -11.70 1.38
CA THR A 2 5.80 -10.47 0.81
C THR A 2 5.53 -10.30 -0.68
N LYS A 3 5.46 -11.40 -1.44
CA LYS A 3 5.01 -11.41 -2.84
C LYS A 3 3.59 -10.86 -3.02
N ALA A 4 2.68 -11.10 -2.06
CA ALA A 4 1.30 -10.61 -2.14
C ALA A 4 1.22 -9.09 -1.98
N LEU A 5 1.98 -8.51 -1.03
CA LEU A 5 2.08 -7.05 -0.87
C LEU A 5 2.61 -6.39 -2.14
N LYS A 6 3.72 -6.91 -2.69
CA LYS A 6 4.30 -6.39 -3.93
C LYS A 6 3.33 -6.54 -5.11
N ALA A 7 2.70 -7.70 -5.26
CA ALA A 7 1.72 -7.93 -6.33
C ALA A 7 0.50 -7.00 -6.21
N SER A 8 -0.05 -6.85 -5.00
CA SER A 8 -1.15 -5.92 -4.73
C SER A 8 -0.75 -4.48 -5.03
N GLY A 9 0.47 -4.07 -4.67
CA GLY A 9 0.99 -2.75 -4.98
C GLY A 9 1.18 -2.51 -6.48
N PHE A 10 1.80 -3.44 -7.21
CA PHE A 10 1.94 -3.32 -8.67
C PHE A 10 0.59 -3.30 -9.38
N LEU A 11 -0.36 -4.14 -8.95
CA LEU A 11 -1.72 -4.15 -9.49
C LEU A 11 -2.43 -2.82 -9.21
N GLY A 12 -2.35 -2.32 -7.98
CA GLY A 12 -2.96 -1.04 -7.63
C GLY A 12 -2.34 0.15 -8.38
N LEU A 13 -1.02 0.14 -8.62
CA LEU A 13 -0.37 1.13 -9.48
C LEU A 13 -0.86 1.05 -10.93
N ALA A 14 -1.01 -0.16 -11.48
CA ALA A 14 -1.55 -0.34 -12.83
C ALA A 14 -2.99 0.19 -12.94
N VAL A 15 -3.83 -0.09 -11.94
CA VAL A 15 -5.20 0.46 -11.87
C VAL A 15 -5.17 1.98 -11.74
N MET A 16 -4.30 2.54 -10.91
CA MET A 16 -4.15 4.00 -10.77
C MET A 16 -3.73 4.65 -12.09
N MET A 17 -2.78 4.06 -12.83
CA MET A 17 -2.37 4.55 -14.15
C MET A 17 -3.54 4.55 -15.13
N ALA A 18 -4.36 3.49 -15.13
CA ALA A 18 -5.56 3.42 -15.97
C ALA A 18 -6.58 4.50 -15.60
N VAL A 19 -6.83 4.72 -14.31
CA VAL A 19 -7.71 5.80 -13.82
C VAL A 19 -7.15 7.17 -14.21
N GLY A 20 -5.83 7.38 -14.07
CA GLY A 20 -5.16 8.61 -14.49
C GLY A 20 -5.31 8.91 -15.98
N LEU A 21 -5.17 7.89 -16.83
CA LEU A 21 -5.43 8.04 -18.26
C LEU A 21 -6.88 8.42 -18.54
N HIS A 22 -7.84 7.81 -17.83
CA HIS A 22 -9.25 8.18 -18.00
C HIS A 22 -9.52 9.63 -17.54
N GLN A 23 -8.96 10.06 -16.41
CA GLN A 23 -9.03 11.46 -15.96
C GLN A 23 -8.47 12.42 -17.01
N PHE A 24 -7.34 12.06 -17.63
CA PHE A 24 -6.75 12.84 -18.72
C PHE A 24 -7.72 12.94 -19.92
N THR A 25 -8.41 11.86 -20.30
CA THR A 25 -9.41 11.93 -21.38
C THR A 25 -10.58 12.87 -21.09
N ILE A 26 -11.03 12.93 -19.83
CA ILE A 26 -12.10 13.86 -19.39
C ILE A 26 -11.63 15.31 -19.53
N VAL A 27 -10.44 15.61 -18.99
CA VAL A 27 -9.85 16.96 -19.08
C VAL A 27 -9.63 17.37 -20.53
N ALA A 28 -9.14 16.45 -21.37
CA ALA A 28 -8.96 16.71 -22.79
C ALA A 28 -10.28 16.99 -23.53
N GLY A 29 -11.40 16.45 -23.03
CA GLY A 29 -12.75 16.74 -23.51
C GLY A 29 -13.31 18.11 -23.07
N GLY A 30 -12.60 18.83 -22.19
CA GLY A 30 -13.00 20.14 -21.67
C GLY A 30 -13.81 20.09 -20.37
N ASP A 31 -14.04 18.90 -19.82
CA ASP A 31 -14.82 18.71 -18.59
C ASP A 31 -13.91 18.61 -17.34
N PRO A 32 -14.39 19.06 -16.17
CA PRO A 32 -13.68 18.85 -14.92
C PRO A 32 -13.78 17.38 -14.46
N VAL A 33 -12.69 16.85 -13.91
CA VAL A 33 -12.66 15.50 -13.34
C VAL A 33 -13.50 15.43 -12.06
N PRO A 34 -14.39 14.43 -11.90
CA PRO A 34 -15.17 14.27 -10.67
C PRO A 34 -14.30 14.07 -9.42
N PRO A 35 -14.64 14.69 -8.27
CA PRO A 35 -13.85 14.61 -7.03
C PRO A 35 -13.60 13.18 -6.54
N TRP A 36 -14.60 12.31 -6.55
CA TRP A 36 -14.46 10.90 -6.15
C TRP A 36 -13.42 10.15 -6.99
N MET A 37 -13.26 10.50 -8.28
CA MET A 37 -12.28 9.87 -9.15
C MET A 37 -10.87 10.31 -8.76
N ILE A 38 -10.69 11.61 -8.47
CA ILE A 38 -9.43 12.17 -7.96
C ILE A 38 -9.07 11.55 -6.61
N GLY A 39 -10.04 11.51 -5.69
CA GLY A 39 -9.86 10.96 -4.35
C GLY A 39 -9.41 9.50 -4.37
N GLY A 40 -10.11 8.64 -5.12
CA GLY A 40 -9.76 7.24 -5.21
C GLY A 40 -8.45 6.99 -5.99
N HIS A 41 -8.16 7.76 -7.04
CA HIS A 41 -6.86 7.72 -7.73
C HIS A 41 -5.71 8.01 -6.74
N ALA A 42 -5.81 9.11 -6.00
CA ALA A 42 -4.74 9.56 -5.11
C ALA A 42 -4.48 8.56 -3.99
N HIS A 43 -5.54 8.08 -3.33
CA HIS A 43 -5.41 7.07 -2.27
C HIS A 43 -4.84 5.76 -2.80
N LEU A 44 -5.35 5.25 -3.92
CA LEU A 44 -4.84 4.00 -4.48
C LEU A 44 -3.38 4.14 -4.88
N GLY A 45 -2.98 5.27 -5.48
CA GLY A 45 -1.59 5.54 -5.87
C GLY A 45 -0.62 5.44 -4.68
N VAL A 46 -0.83 6.25 -3.64
CA VAL A 46 0.07 6.28 -2.48
C VAL A 46 0.08 4.96 -1.72
N LEU A 47 -1.10 4.34 -1.51
CA LEU A 47 -1.20 3.07 -0.77
C LEU A 47 -0.56 1.92 -1.56
N SER A 48 -0.58 1.96 -2.89
CA SER A 48 0.05 0.94 -3.73
C SER A 48 1.58 1.02 -3.72
N ILE A 49 2.14 2.24 -3.70
CA ILE A 49 3.59 2.43 -3.49
C ILE A 49 3.98 1.89 -2.11
N LEU A 50 3.24 2.27 -1.08
CA LEU A 50 3.48 1.78 0.28
C LEU A 50 3.33 0.26 0.37
N ALA A 51 2.41 -0.37 -0.36
CA ALA A 51 2.31 -1.83 -0.41
C ALA A 51 3.59 -2.48 -0.95
N ILE A 52 4.20 -1.91 -1.98
CA ILE A 52 5.48 -2.39 -2.51
C ILE A 52 6.59 -2.22 -1.48
N VAL A 53 6.70 -1.04 -0.87
CA VAL A 53 7.68 -0.73 0.19
C VAL A 53 7.53 -1.70 1.35
N MET A 54 6.31 -1.93 1.82
CA MET A 54 5.96 -2.90 2.86
C MET A 54 6.39 -4.32 2.47
N GLY A 55 6.25 -4.69 1.20
CA GLY A 55 6.73 -5.96 0.67
C GLY A 55 8.24 -6.16 0.80
N PHE A 56 9.02 -5.09 0.92
CA PHE A 56 10.46 -5.12 1.23
C PHE A 56 10.75 -4.92 2.73
N ALA A 57 9.99 -4.06 3.42
CA ALA A 57 10.22 -3.74 4.83
C ALA A 57 9.87 -4.90 5.78
N VAL A 58 8.75 -5.61 5.53
CA VAL A 58 8.31 -6.76 6.33
C VAL A 58 9.41 -7.81 6.54
N PRO A 59 10.08 -8.32 5.49
CA PRO A 59 11.18 -9.28 5.67
C PRO A 59 12.45 -8.62 6.23
N ALA A 60 12.73 -7.37 5.87
CA ALA A 60 13.92 -6.65 6.35
C ALA A 60 13.89 -6.41 7.87
N LEU A 61 12.70 -6.22 8.44
CA LEU A 61 12.46 -6.04 9.87
C LEU A 61 12.20 -7.37 10.61
N GLY A 62 12.47 -8.51 9.99
CA GLY A 62 12.28 -9.82 10.64
C GLY A 62 10.82 -10.17 10.98
N VAL A 63 9.83 -9.49 10.38
CA VAL A 63 8.42 -9.72 10.67
C VAL A 63 7.99 -11.05 10.04
N THR A 64 7.71 -12.04 10.88
CA THR A 64 7.43 -13.43 10.47
C THR A 64 6.12 -13.98 11.06
N GLY A 65 5.82 -15.24 10.78
CA GLY A 65 4.66 -15.95 11.35
C GLY A 65 3.31 -15.24 11.16
N THR A 66 2.53 -15.22 12.23
CA THR A 66 1.19 -14.59 12.29
C THR A 66 1.26 -13.08 12.10
N LEU A 67 2.30 -12.42 12.62
CA LEU A 67 2.45 -10.97 12.51
C LEU A 67 2.61 -10.53 11.05
N ARG A 68 3.41 -11.29 10.29
CA ARG A 68 3.54 -11.10 8.84
C ARG A 68 2.22 -11.25 8.10
N THR A 69 1.42 -12.25 8.48
CA THR A 69 0.10 -12.48 7.90
C THR A 69 -0.84 -11.33 8.20
N ALA A 70 -0.90 -10.88 9.46
CA ALA A 70 -1.73 -9.77 9.89
C ALA A 70 -1.37 -8.48 9.15
N VAL A 71 -0.10 -8.09 9.14
CA VAL A 71 0.38 -6.89 8.41
C VAL A 71 -0.01 -6.96 6.94
N THR A 72 0.25 -8.10 6.29
CA THR A 72 -0.04 -8.28 4.86
C THR A 72 -1.53 -8.16 4.58
N ALA A 73 -2.36 -8.90 5.31
CA ALA A 73 -3.80 -8.94 5.07
C ALA A 73 -4.46 -7.59 5.38
N LEU A 74 -4.15 -6.99 6.53
CA LEU A 74 -4.69 -5.69 6.94
C LEU A 74 -4.28 -4.58 5.98
N PHE A 75 -3.01 -4.57 5.54
CA PHE A 75 -2.53 -3.56 4.61
C PHE A 75 -3.22 -3.68 3.25
N ILE A 76 -3.30 -4.89 2.68
CA ILE A 76 -3.96 -5.12 1.38
C ILE A 76 -5.45 -4.79 1.46
N ALA A 77 -6.13 -5.21 2.53
CA ALA A 77 -7.54 -4.89 2.73
C ALA A 77 -7.78 -3.37 2.80
N GLY A 78 -6.94 -2.66 3.55
CA GLY A 78 -7.00 -1.20 3.64
C GLY A 78 -6.65 -0.49 2.33
N GLN A 79 -5.61 -0.96 1.63
CA GLN A 79 -5.14 -0.43 0.35
C GLN A 79 -6.25 -0.39 -0.69
N TRP A 80 -7.06 -1.46 -0.78
CA TRP A 80 -8.17 -1.54 -1.72
C TRP A 80 -9.47 -0.97 -1.16
N GLY A 81 -9.71 -1.14 0.14
CA GLY A 81 -10.93 -0.71 0.80
C GLY A 81 -11.15 0.80 0.73
N ILE A 82 -10.13 1.60 1.05
CA ILE A 82 -10.24 3.08 1.04
C ILE A 82 -10.59 3.65 -0.34
N PRO A 83 -9.82 3.41 -1.41
CA PRO A 83 -10.21 3.90 -2.74
C PRO A 83 -11.49 3.24 -3.25
N GLY A 84 -11.72 1.97 -2.89
CA GLY A 84 -12.95 1.24 -3.24
C GLY A 84 -14.21 1.92 -2.70
N ILE A 85 -14.22 2.36 -1.44
CA ILE A 85 -15.38 3.08 -0.88
C ILE A 85 -15.55 4.48 -1.47
N VAL A 86 -14.47 5.16 -1.87
CA VAL A 86 -14.58 6.47 -2.52
C VAL A 86 -15.23 6.29 -3.89
N TRP A 87 -14.77 5.33 -4.68
CA TRP A 87 -15.37 5.06 -5.98
C TRP A 87 -16.80 4.54 -5.88
N LEU A 88 -17.05 3.52 -5.07
CA LEU A 88 -18.38 2.89 -4.97
C LEU A 88 -19.38 3.75 -4.17
N GLY A 89 -18.95 4.30 -3.05
CA GLY A 89 -19.79 5.08 -2.15
C GLY A 89 -20.11 6.46 -2.72
N GLU A 90 -19.08 7.25 -3.01
CA GLU A 90 -19.25 8.61 -3.53
C GLU A 90 -19.54 8.62 -5.05
N GLY A 91 -18.80 7.82 -5.82
CA GLY A 91 -18.93 7.80 -7.28
C GLY A 91 -20.16 7.07 -7.81
N PHE A 92 -20.49 5.89 -7.26
CA PHE A 92 -21.65 5.08 -7.67
C PHE A 92 -22.85 5.18 -6.72
N GLY A 93 -22.79 6.06 -5.71
CA GLY A 93 -23.91 6.34 -4.81
C GLY A 93 -24.21 5.25 -3.77
N LEU A 94 -23.31 4.30 -3.54
CA LEU A 94 -23.47 3.25 -2.52
C LEU A 94 -23.12 3.76 -1.13
N LEU A 95 -23.84 4.79 -0.66
CA LEU A 95 -23.51 5.55 0.56
C LEU A 95 -23.43 4.70 1.84
N PHE A 96 -24.10 3.55 1.88
CA PHE A 96 -24.00 2.62 3.01
C PHE A 96 -22.58 2.04 3.21
N LEU A 97 -21.70 2.13 2.20
CA LEU A 97 -20.30 1.74 2.28
C LEU A 97 -19.43 2.78 3.00
N MET A 98 -19.83 4.06 3.02
CA MET A 98 -19.00 5.14 3.57
C MET A 98 -18.58 4.92 5.03
N PRO A 99 -19.44 4.45 5.95
CA PRO A 99 -19.03 4.14 7.32
C PRO A 99 -17.96 3.04 7.41
N THR A 100 -17.86 2.14 6.43
CA THR A 100 -16.82 1.10 6.40
C THR A 100 -15.43 1.67 6.17
N GLY A 101 -15.31 2.96 5.78
CA GLY A 101 -14.03 3.67 5.71
C GLY A 101 -13.24 3.61 7.02
N PHE A 102 -13.92 3.65 8.17
CA PHE A 102 -13.26 3.47 9.46
C PHE A 102 -12.63 2.08 9.61
N LEU A 103 -13.30 1.03 9.14
CA LEU A 103 -12.77 -0.34 9.17
C LEU A 103 -11.49 -0.44 8.33
N TRP A 104 -11.52 0.05 7.09
CA TRP A 104 -10.36 0.00 6.19
C TRP A 104 -9.21 0.88 6.70
N GLY A 105 -9.52 2.05 7.25
CA GLY A 105 -8.56 2.93 7.88
C GLY A 105 -7.91 2.29 9.11
N ILE A 106 -8.70 1.67 9.99
CA ILE A 106 -8.18 0.93 11.16
C ILE A 106 -7.28 -0.22 10.72
N ALA A 107 -7.60 -0.92 9.63
CA ALA A 107 -6.73 -1.97 9.10
C ALA A 107 -5.34 -1.42 8.70
N LEU A 108 -5.29 -0.27 8.00
CA LEU A 108 -4.03 0.40 7.68
C LEU A 108 -3.28 0.85 8.94
N ILE A 109 -3.98 1.47 9.89
CA ILE A 109 -3.39 1.97 11.15
C ILE A 109 -2.78 0.80 11.93
N VAL A 110 -3.51 -0.28 12.15
CA VAL A 110 -3.02 -1.45 12.88
C VAL A 110 -1.83 -2.08 12.16
N SER A 111 -1.87 -2.18 10.84
CA SER A 111 -0.73 -2.68 10.05
C SER A 111 0.52 -1.81 10.25
N MET A 112 0.38 -0.48 10.23
CA MET A 112 1.50 0.43 10.48
C MET A 112 1.99 0.40 11.92
N LEU A 113 1.10 0.28 12.92
CA LEU A 113 1.47 0.17 14.32
C LEU A 113 2.24 -1.13 14.60
N ILE A 114 1.88 -2.22 13.94
CA ILE A 114 2.65 -3.47 14.01
C ILE A 114 4.06 -3.28 13.44
N MET A 115 4.18 -2.62 12.28
CA MET A 115 5.49 -2.34 11.69
C MET A 115 6.32 -1.41 12.57
N LEU A 116 5.70 -0.37 13.14
CA LEU A 116 6.35 0.52 14.11
C LEU A 116 6.86 -0.28 15.31
N TYR A 117 6.04 -1.14 15.87
CA TYR A 117 6.45 -2.03 16.96
C TYR A 117 7.66 -2.87 16.55
N ALA A 118 7.62 -3.54 15.39
CA ALA A 118 8.74 -4.34 14.89
C ALA A 118 10.01 -3.52 14.67
N THR A 119 9.89 -2.27 14.20
CA THR A 119 11.02 -1.35 14.06
C THR A 119 11.62 -0.94 15.40
N LEU A 120 10.79 -0.77 16.44
CA LEU A 120 11.25 -0.33 17.77
C LEU A 120 11.82 -1.48 18.61
N THR A 121 11.30 -2.70 18.45
CA THR A 121 11.69 -3.86 19.29
C THR A 121 12.61 -4.85 18.59
N GLY A 122 12.78 -4.75 17.28
CA GLY A 122 13.77 -5.56 16.59
C GLY A 122 15.16 -5.07 16.95
N ASP A 123 15.97 -5.93 17.58
CA ASP A 123 17.42 -5.72 17.56
C ASP A 123 17.82 -5.73 16.08
N VAL A 124 18.30 -4.58 15.59
CA VAL A 124 19.00 -4.54 14.32
C VAL A 124 20.25 -5.37 14.56
N ASP A 125 20.19 -6.68 14.27
CA ASP A 125 21.38 -7.44 14.01
C ASP A 125 22.13 -6.63 12.95
N ALA A 126 23.19 -5.95 13.39
CA ALA A 126 24.20 -5.33 12.55
C ALA A 126 24.99 -6.43 11.81
N GLY A 127 24.27 -7.41 11.24
CA GLY A 127 24.74 -8.48 10.38
C GLY A 127 24.98 -8.01 8.96
N GLY A 128 25.34 -6.74 8.79
CA GLY A 128 26.29 -6.40 7.74
C GLY A 128 27.61 -7.07 8.12
N SER A 129 27.78 -8.35 7.76
CA SER A 129 29.12 -8.91 7.67
C SER A 129 29.95 -7.91 6.87
N PRO A 130 31.09 -7.41 7.39
CA PRO A 130 31.96 -6.60 6.56
C PRO A 130 32.28 -7.45 5.34
N VAL A 131 31.97 -6.93 4.16
CA VAL A 131 32.47 -7.50 2.91
C VAL A 131 33.98 -7.52 3.09
N SER A 132 34.54 -8.70 3.35
CA SER A 132 35.97 -8.92 3.30
C SER A 132 36.34 -8.70 1.84
N MET A 133 36.73 -7.47 1.52
CA MET A 133 37.42 -7.17 0.29
C MET A 133 38.75 -7.89 0.42
N ALA A 134 38.86 -9.08 -0.17
CA ALA A 134 40.13 -9.73 -0.33
C ALA A 134 41.04 -8.78 -1.11
N PRO A 135 42.25 -8.45 -0.64
CA PRO A 135 43.23 -7.79 -1.47
C PRO A 135 43.42 -8.65 -2.71
N SER A 136 43.16 -8.09 -3.88
CA SER A 136 43.65 -8.67 -5.12
C SER A 136 45.17 -8.62 -5.03
N ASP A 137 45.80 -9.77 -4.82
CA ASP A 137 47.22 -9.96 -5.07
C ASP A 137 47.44 -9.96 -6.60
N ASP A 138 48.35 -9.09 -7.03
CA ASP A 138 48.97 -8.85 -8.35
C ASP A 138 48.19 -8.05 -9.43
#